data_AF-A0A3B4X4N9-F1
#
_entry.id   AF-A0A3B4X4N9-F1
#
_cell.length_a   1.000
_cell.length_b   1.000
_cell.length_c   1.000
_cell.angle_alpha   90.00
_cell.angle_beta   90.00
_cell.angle_gamma   90.00
#
_symmetry.space_group_name_H-M   'P 1'
#
loop_
_entity.id
_entity.type
_entity.pdbx_description
1 polymer ?
#
loop_
_entity_poly.entity_id
_entity_poly.type
_entity_poly.pdbx_seq_one_letter_code
_entity_poly.pdbx_strand_id
1 'polypeptide(L)'
;VKMIWIRVLSQSQFFCMLFIRNFTLGFIYLFLIGIRCSSLGKLLLVKVEKDPYLVLSEDEWYCSKIVVTTPEGDVILFPCYRWISRGELVELRGGRELHLRSQRLIWRYFTVFSVTLFVCFYRWKIMAEGLPHINSFNNLPIAFLPEYVTEHWMEDDFYGYQFLNGINPNMIKKCSELPPNFPVTDEMVKLFLEEDSSLQEVMEDGKIFLYDQKKMDGIPSRDYNGEPLHVSAGLCLFYLNPEDKLMPIAIQLHQQPSEDNPIFLPSDSETDWLLAKMFIKNADVVDHEAVHHLMKTHFLAEVYNMATLRCFPVIHPLYKLLIPHFRYTFNINMAGRESIFGTDGILKMVRLQHPFLNIPTIPIILNHCRIFIKFQSLIFFHNADFFLLKETFLIINISI
;
A
#
# COMPACT_ATOMS: atom_id res chain seq x y z
N VAL A 1 -6.81 28.03 -25.46
CA VAL A 1 -7.57 27.39 -26.57
C VAL A 1 -6.76 26.20 -27.02
N LYS A 2 -7.36 25.00 -27.05
CA LYS A 2 -6.69 23.75 -27.48
C LYS A 2 -7.10 23.43 -28.92
N MET A 3 -6.16 22.97 -29.73
CA MET A 3 -6.37 22.43 -31.07
C MET A 3 -6.26 20.91 -31.00
N ILE A 4 -7.39 20.22 -31.14
CA ILE A 4 -7.44 18.76 -31.09
C ILE A 4 -7.72 18.23 -32.48
N TRP A 5 -6.78 17.45 -32.99
CA TRP A 5 -6.93 16.68 -34.20
C TRP A 5 -7.52 15.32 -33.86
N ILE A 6 -8.68 14.99 -34.41
CA ILE A 6 -9.26 13.65 -34.31
C ILE A 6 -9.28 13.06 -35.71
N ARG A 7 -8.61 11.92 -35.87
CA ARG A 7 -8.59 11.16 -37.11
C ARG A 7 -9.40 9.89 -36.92
N VAL A 8 -10.41 9.69 -37.74
CA VAL A 8 -11.28 8.52 -37.66
C VAL A 8 -10.92 7.57 -38.78
N LEU A 9 -10.58 6.32 -38.44
CA LEU A 9 -10.24 5.29 -39.40
C LEU A 9 -11.35 4.23 -39.44
N SER A 10 -11.89 4.04 -40.63
CA SER A 10 -12.86 2.98 -40.94
C SER A 10 -12.28 2.02 -41.96
N GLN A 11 -12.95 0.88 -42.18
CA GLN A 11 -12.55 -0.08 -43.23
C GLN A 11 -12.53 0.52 -44.64
N SER A 12 -13.32 1.57 -44.88
CA SER A 12 -13.56 2.10 -46.23
C SER A 12 -12.91 3.48 -46.45
N GLN A 13 -12.65 4.25 -45.39
CA GLN A 13 -12.30 5.68 -45.49
C GLN A 13 -11.45 6.18 -44.30
N PHE A 14 -10.65 7.21 -44.57
CA PHE A 14 -9.85 7.96 -43.59
C PHE A 14 -10.36 9.40 -43.49
N PHE A 15 -10.62 9.86 -42.27
CA PHE A 15 -11.02 11.24 -41.99
C PHE A 15 -10.06 11.88 -40.99
N CYS A 16 -9.72 13.15 -41.23
CA CYS A 16 -8.93 13.97 -40.33
C CYS A 16 -9.71 15.24 -40.02
N MET A 17 -9.88 15.56 -38.74
CA MET A 17 -10.67 16.70 -38.29
C MET A 17 -9.91 17.52 -37.28
N LEU A 18 -10.00 18.84 -37.40
CA LEU A 18 -9.43 19.80 -36.46
C LEU A 18 -10.55 20.47 -35.66
N PHE A 19 -10.47 20.35 -34.34
CA PHE A 19 -11.34 21.06 -33.40
C PHE A 19 -10.53 22.12 -32.66
N ILE A 20 -10.87 23.38 -32.86
CA ILE A 20 -10.27 24.51 -32.16
C ILE A 20 -11.25 24.98 -31.10
N ARG A 21 -11.03 24.62 -29.83
CA ARG A 21 -11.93 25.00 -28.74
C ARG A 21 -11.22 25.06 -27.39
N ASN A 22 -11.79 25.79 -26.44
CA ASN A 22 -11.36 25.68 -25.05
C ASN A 22 -12.10 24.50 -24.39
N PHE A 23 -11.39 23.40 -24.14
CA PHE A 23 -11.92 22.23 -23.46
C PHE A 23 -11.78 22.39 -21.94
N THR A 24 -12.90 22.62 -21.27
CA THR A 24 -13.02 22.82 -19.82
C THR A 24 -13.13 21.48 -19.11
N LEU A 25 -12.48 21.37 -17.95
CA LEU A 25 -12.49 20.15 -17.12
C LEU A 25 -13.93 19.75 -16.75
N GLY A 26 -14.27 18.46 -16.94
CA GLY A 26 -15.58 17.90 -16.58
C GLY A 26 -16.69 18.09 -17.62
N PHE A 27 -16.46 18.88 -18.68
CA PHE A 27 -17.47 19.13 -19.71
C PHE A 27 -17.48 18.06 -20.81
N ILE A 28 -18.67 17.77 -21.35
CA ILE A 28 -18.86 16.96 -22.54
C ILE A 28 -19.04 17.88 -23.73
N TYR A 29 -18.28 17.65 -24.79
CA TYR A 29 -18.36 18.42 -26.03
C TYR A 29 -18.92 17.54 -27.14
N LEU A 30 -20.03 17.99 -27.73
CA LEU A 30 -20.62 17.36 -28.90
C LEU A 30 -20.15 18.09 -30.16
N PHE A 31 -19.73 17.32 -31.14
CA PHE A 31 -19.34 17.84 -32.46
C PHE A 31 -20.15 17.11 -33.52
N LEU A 32 -20.84 17.88 -34.38
CA LEU A 32 -21.49 17.36 -35.57
C LEU A 32 -20.52 17.46 -36.74
N ILE A 33 -20.35 16.35 -37.43
CA ILE A 33 -19.35 16.18 -38.48
C ILE A 33 -20.10 15.90 -39.77
N GLY A 34 -20.06 16.83 -40.71
CA GLY A 34 -20.57 16.61 -42.06
C GLY A 34 -19.61 15.72 -42.82
N ILE A 35 -20.04 14.51 -43.20
CA ILE A 35 -19.30 13.63 -44.09
C ILE A 35 -19.91 13.66 -45.50
N ARG A 36 -19.08 13.51 -46.53
CA ARG A 36 -19.53 13.48 -47.94
C ARG A 36 -20.02 12.11 -48.40
N CYS A 37 -19.92 11.09 -47.56
CA CYS A 37 -20.30 9.71 -47.87
C CYS A 37 -21.59 9.33 -47.13
N SER A 38 -22.41 8.47 -47.73
CA SER A 38 -23.63 7.94 -47.10
C SER A 38 -23.35 6.90 -46.01
N SER A 39 -22.16 6.31 -45.98
CA SER A 39 -21.76 5.31 -44.98
C SER A 39 -20.28 5.38 -44.62
N LEU A 40 -19.96 5.21 -43.33
CA LEU A 40 -18.60 5.07 -42.80
C LEU A 40 -18.15 3.61 -42.73
N GLY A 41 -19.06 2.64 -42.85
CA GLY A 41 -18.77 1.24 -42.62
C GLY A 41 -18.29 0.96 -41.18
N LYS A 42 -17.61 -0.17 -40.97
CA LYS A 42 -17.14 -0.55 -39.63
C LYS A 42 -15.99 0.36 -39.17
N LEU A 43 -16.25 1.13 -38.12
CA LEU A 43 -15.25 1.93 -37.43
C LEU A 43 -14.20 1.04 -36.76
N LEU A 44 -12.92 1.31 -36.99
CA LEU A 44 -11.82 0.47 -36.46
C LEU A 44 -11.11 1.15 -35.29
N LEU A 45 -10.69 2.40 -35.49
CA LEU A 45 -9.95 3.16 -34.50
C LEU A 45 -10.19 4.66 -34.65
N VAL A 46 -9.93 5.39 -33.56
CA VAL A 46 -9.92 6.85 -33.49
C VAL A 46 -8.52 7.26 -33.06
N LYS A 47 -7.82 8.07 -33.85
CA LYS A 47 -6.56 8.72 -33.46
C LYS A 47 -6.85 10.12 -32.95
N VAL A 48 -6.14 10.53 -31.92
CA VAL A 48 -6.31 11.82 -31.26
C VAL A 48 -4.94 12.45 -31.10
N GLU A 49 -4.78 13.70 -31.52
CA GLU A 49 -3.50 14.40 -31.49
C GLU A 49 -3.73 15.85 -31.04
N LYS A 50 -3.00 16.29 -30.01
CA LYS A 50 -3.19 17.62 -29.39
C LYS A 50 -2.11 18.59 -29.84
N ASP A 51 -2.49 19.75 -30.38
CA ASP A 51 -1.61 20.91 -30.61
C ASP A 51 -0.30 20.63 -31.39
N PRO A 52 -0.25 19.78 -32.44
CA PRO A 52 1.01 19.33 -33.04
C PRO A 52 1.87 20.45 -33.65
N TYR A 53 1.30 21.63 -33.89
CA TYR A 53 1.96 22.75 -34.57
C TYR A 53 1.93 24.07 -33.77
N LEU A 54 1.53 24.07 -32.50
CA LEU A 54 1.48 25.28 -31.65
C LEU A 54 2.78 25.44 -30.84
N VAL A 55 3.24 26.68 -30.67
CA VAL A 55 4.41 27.06 -29.86
C VAL A 55 4.00 27.94 -28.65
N LEU A 56 2.97 27.51 -27.92
CA LEU A 56 2.50 28.18 -26.70
C LEU A 56 2.91 27.38 -25.46
N SER A 57 2.68 27.92 -24.25
CA SER A 57 2.83 27.15 -23.00
C SER A 57 2.00 25.87 -23.06
N GLU A 58 2.55 24.77 -22.52
CA GLU A 58 1.88 23.47 -22.51
C GLU A 58 0.73 23.43 -21.50
N ASP A 59 -0.41 22.92 -21.98
CA ASP A 59 -1.61 22.66 -21.20
C ASP A 59 -2.08 21.24 -21.56
N GLU A 60 -1.77 20.27 -20.71
CA GLU A 60 -2.11 18.86 -20.90
C GLU A 60 -3.64 18.67 -20.93
N TRP A 61 -4.12 17.66 -21.65
CA TRP A 61 -5.55 17.39 -21.73
C TRP A 61 -5.88 15.97 -21.28
N TYR A 62 -6.65 15.86 -20.19
CA TYR A 62 -7.19 14.57 -19.77
C TYR A 62 -8.43 14.22 -20.60
N CYS A 63 -8.32 13.18 -21.42
CA CYS A 63 -9.43 12.65 -22.21
C CYS A 63 -9.96 11.38 -21.53
N SER A 64 -11.21 11.40 -21.05
CA SER A 64 -11.84 10.24 -20.41
C SER A 64 -12.30 9.21 -21.44
N LYS A 65 -13.13 9.63 -22.39
CA LYS A 65 -13.69 8.78 -23.44
C LYS A 65 -14.06 9.61 -24.68
N ILE A 66 -14.11 8.94 -25.82
CA ILE A 66 -14.70 9.46 -27.06
C ILE A 66 -15.85 8.55 -27.44
N VAL A 67 -17.00 9.13 -27.77
CA VAL A 67 -18.17 8.39 -28.27
C VAL A 67 -18.44 8.86 -29.68
N VAL A 68 -18.44 7.94 -30.63
CA VAL A 68 -18.74 8.23 -32.03
C VAL A 68 -20.12 7.63 -32.33
N THR A 69 -21.04 8.47 -32.80
CA THR A 69 -22.31 8.01 -33.37
C THR A 69 -22.19 8.09 -34.89
N THR A 70 -22.30 6.97 -35.59
CA THR A 70 -22.16 6.92 -37.05
C THR A 70 -23.45 7.36 -37.75
N PRO A 71 -23.41 7.72 -39.05
CA PRO A 71 -24.61 8.03 -39.84
C PRO A 71 -25.63 6.91 -39.87
N GLU A 72 -25.18 5.66 -39.73
CA GLU A 72 -26.00 4.45 -39.67
C GLU A 72 -26.69 4.27 -38.31
N GLY A 73 -26.37 5.12 -37.31
CA GLY A 73 -26.93 5.07 -35.96
C GLY A 73 -26.10 4.26 -34.95
N ASP A 74 -24.96 3.69 -35.35
CA ASP A 74 -24.11 2.93 -34.42
C ASP A 74 -23.43 3.85 -33.43
N VAL A 75 -23.57 3.55 -32.13
CA VAL A 75 -22.87 4.25 -31.04
C VAL A 75 -21.67 3.42 -30.60
N ILE A 76 -20.46 3.96 -30.78
CA ILE A 76 -19.21 3.27 -30.49
C ILE A 76 -18.42 4.06 -29.45
N LEU A 77 -18.13 3.41 -28.32
CA LEU A 77 -17.34 3.94 -27.22
C LEU A 77 -15.85 3.63 -27.40
N PHE A 78 -15.01 4.67 -27.30
CA PHE A 78 -13.55 4.60 -27.29
C PHE A 78 -13.03 5.09 -25.92
N PRO A 79 -12.75 4.18 -24.97
CA PRO A 79 -12.18 4.56 -23.68
C PRO A 79 -10.75 5.09 -23.86
N CYS A 80 -10.41 6.19 -23.17
CA CYS A 80 -9.11 6.86 -23.27
C CYS A 80 -8.41 6.93 -21.90
N TYR A 81 -9.08 7.51 -20.90
CA TYR A 81 -8.66 7.64 -19.49
C TYR A 81 -7.20 8.07 -19.26
N ARG A 82 -6.66 8.93 -20.12
CA ARG A 82 -5.26 9.36 -20.07
C ARG A 82 -5.09 10.83 -20.37
N TRP A 83 -3.97 11.38 -19.90
CA TRP A 83 -3.44 12.66 -20.33
C TRP A 83 -2.87 12.54 -21.75
N ILE A 84 -3.08 13.59 -22.55
CA ILE A 84 -2.56 13.75 -23.90
C ILE A 84 -1.74 15.04 -23.93
N SER A 85 -0.44 14.89 -24.18
CA SER A 85 0.52 15.99 -24.25
C SER A 85 0.60 16.57 -25.67
N ARG A 86 1.29 17.70 -25.84
CA ARG A 86 1.43 18.35 -27.16
C ARG A 86 2.14 17.41 -28.15
N GLY A 87 1.59 17.26 -29.35
CA GLY A 87 2.13 16.44 -30.44
C GLY A 87 1.98 14.93 -30.23
N GLU A 88 1.38 14.49 -29.11
CA GLU A 88 1.17 13.07 -28.87
C GLU A 88 0.03 12.54 -29.73
N LEU A 89 0.31 11.53 -30.57
CA LEU A 89 -0.69 10.79 -31.33
C LEU A 89 -1.17 9.57 -30.53
N VAL A 90 -2.39 9.64 -30.01
CA VAL A 90 -3.05 8.58 -29.24
C VAL A 90 -4.00 7.79 -30.13
N GLU A 91 -3.78 6.48 -30.26
CA GLU A 91 -4.68 5.59 -31.00
C GLU A 91 -5.64 4.85 -30.06
N LEU A 92 -6.95 5.05 -30.25
CA LEU A 92 -8.02 4.45 -29.46
C LEU A 92 -8.77 3.42 -30.29
N ARG A 93 -9.09 2.27 -29.68
CA ARG A 93 -9.91 1.21 -30.30
C ARG A 93 -11.26 1.09 -29.60
N GLY A 94 -12.27 0.65 -30.34
CA GLY A 94 -13.64 0.51 -29.83
C GLY A 94 -13.68 -0.46 -28.64
N GLY A 95 -14.49 -0.14 -27.64
CA GLY A 95 -14.52 -0.83 -26.34
C GLY A 95 -15.01 -2.28 -26.36
N ARG A 96 -15.51 -2.79 -27.49
CA ARG A 96 -15.96 -4.19 -27.63
C ARG A 96 -14.75 -5.13 -27.74
N GLU A 97 -14.79 -6.22 -26.97
CA GLU A 97 -13.70 -7.18 -26.80
C GLU A 97 -13.14 -7.70 -28.13
N LEU A 98 -11.82 -7.74 -28.25
CA LEU A 98 -11.11 -8.44 -29.31
C LEU A 98 -10.29 -9.56 -28.67
N HIS A 99 -10.65 -10.80 -29.00
CA HIS A 99 -9.96 -12.01 -28.54
C HIS A 99 -8.54 -12.05 -29.15
N LEU A 100 -7.52 -12.25 -28.33
CA LEU A 100 -6.09 -12.23 -28.68
C LEU A 100 -5.65 -13.44 -29.51
N ARG A 101 -6.15 -13.58 -30.74
CA ARG A 101 -5.56 -14.51 -31.73
C ARG A 101 -5.08 -13.84 -33.00
N SER A 102 -5.18 -12.52 -33.09
CA SER A 102 -4.63 -11.76 -34.21
C SER A 102 -3.86 -10.57 -33.69
N GLN A 103 -2.64 -10.40 -34.24
CA GLN A 103 -1.74 -9.24 -34.16
C GLN A 103 -0.56 -9.42 -33.19
N ARG A 104 0.47 -10.11 -33.70
CA ARG A 104 1.87 -9.78 -33.44
C ARG A 104 2.16 -8.44 -34.12
N LEU A 105 3.02 -7.64 -33.47
CA LEU A 105 3.49 -6.29 -33.81
C LEU A 105 2.71 -5.19 -33.08
N ILE A 106 3.24 -4.77 -31.93
CA ILE A 106 3.68 -3.39 -31.63
C ILE A 106 4.41 -3.49 -30.28
N TRP A 107 5.73 -3.62 -30.36
CA TRP A 107 6.66 -3.40 -29.26
C TRP A 107 7.43 -2.13 -29.59
N ARG A 108 7.26 -1.09 -28.78
CA ARG A 108 8.19 0.03 -28.47
C ARG A 108 7.39 1.28 -28.16
N TYR A 109 8.00 2.13 -27.34
CA TYR A 109 7.54 3.39 -26.77
C TYR A 109 6.71 3.22 -25.50
N PHE A 110 7.36 3.40 -24.36
CA PHE A 110 7.03 4.47 -23.41
C PHE A 110 8.14 4.49 -22.34
N THR A 111 8.98 5.52 -22.39
CA THR A 111 9.87 5.91 -21.30
C THR A 111 9.77 7.44 -21.16
N VAL A 112 9.61 7.89 -19.91
CA VAL A 112 9.82 9.24 -19.36
C VAL A 112 8.92 10.37 -19.88
N PHE A 113 8.00 10.89 -19.07
CA PHE A 113 8.20 11.99 -18.10
C PHE A 113 6.84 12.30 -17.46
N SER A 114 6.79 12.42 -16.14
CA SER A 114 5.68 13.07 -15.44
C SER A 114 6.29 13.94 -14.37
N VAL A 115 6.50 15.21 -14.70
CA VAL A 115 6.82 16.27 -13.75
C VAL A 115 5.89 17.43 -14.06
N THR A 116 5.04 17.74 -13.09
CA THR A 116 4.24 18.98 -12.92
C THR A 116 2.87 19.05 -13.63
N LEU A 117 1.80 18.80 -12.87
CA LEU A 117 0.86 19.88 -12.48
C LEU A 117 -0.06 19.44 -11.32
N PHE A 118 0.37 19.76 -10.10
CA PHE A 118 -0.48 19.95 -8.92
C PHE A 118 -0.44 21.45 -8.59
N VAL A 119 -1.09 22.27 -9.41
CA VAL A 119 -1.34 23.69 -9.09
C VAL A 119 -2.72 24.03 -9.61
N CYS A 120 -3.72 24.02 -8.72
CA CYS A 120 -4.92 24.87 -8.77
C CYS A 120 -5.91 24.69 -7.59
N PHE A 121 -5.49 24.18 -6.42
CA PHE A 121 -6.38 24.17 -5.24
C PHE A 121 -5.82 24.76 -3.94
N TYR A 122 -4.61 25.34 -3.92
CA TYR A 122 -4.06 25.95 -2.71
C TYR A 122 -3.60 27.39 -2.98
N ARG A 123 -4.22 28.36 -2.29
CA ARG A 123 -3.82 29.77 -2.26
C ARG A 123 -2.93 30.04 -1.05
N TRP A 124 -1.89 30.85 -1.25
CA TRP A 124 -0.91 31.23 -0.23
C TRP A 124 -1.47 32.27 0.76
N LYS A 125 -1.08 32.16 2.05
CA LYS A 125 -1.21 33.24 3.06
C LYS A 125 0.10 33.35 3.86
N ILE A 126 0.51 34.58 4.13
CA ILE A 126 1.76 34.96 4.80
C ILE A 126 1.58 34.85 6.32
N MET A 127 2.49 34.15 7.03
CA MET A 127 2.46 34.04 8.51
C MET A 127 3.49 34.92 9.25
N ALA A 128 4.68 35.22 8.69
CA ALA A 128 5.62 36.25 9.19
C ALA A 128 6.79 36.45 8.20
N GLU A 129 7.50 37.57 8.31
CA GLU A 129 8.54 38.02 7.38
C GLU A 129 9.90 37.34 7.64
N GLY A 130 10.52 36.75 6.61
CA GLY A 130 11.91 36.24 6.64
C GLY A 130 12.16 34.73 6.48
N LEU A 131 11.13 33.89 6.28
CA LEU A 131 11.29 32.43 6.09
C LEU A 131 11.00 31.96 4.65
N PRO A 132 11.77 31.00 4.09
CA PRO A 132 11.48 30.40 2.78
C PRO A 132 10.20 29.54 2.81
N HIS A 133 9.42 29.62 1.74
CA HIS A 133 8.13 28.94 1.58
C HIS A 133 8.28 27.41 1.51
N ILE A 134 7.72 26.69 2.50
CA ILE A 134 7.55 25.23 2.52
C ILE A 134 6.08 24.94 2.82
N ASN A 135 5.57 23.83 2.27
CA ASN A 135 4.20 23.35 2.49
C ASN A 135 3.94 23.17 4.01
N SER A 136 3.14 24.06 4.57
CA SER A 136 2.76 24.07 5.99
C SER A 136 1.71 22.98 6.22
N PHE A 137 2.15 21.77 6.54
CA PHE A 137 1.40 20.90 7.45
C PHE A 137 1.82 21.19 8.90
N ASN A 138 1.83 22.47 9.30
CA ASN A 138 2.14 22.90 10.67
C ASN A 138 0.86 23.12 11.47
N ASN A 139 0.04 22.07 11.53
CA ASN A 139 -0.95 21.77 12.56
C ASN A 139 -1.72 20.54 12.08
N LEU A 140 -1.09 19.38 12.13
CA LEU A 140 -1.86 18.27 12.64
C LEU A 140 -2.05 18.61 14.13
N PRO A 141 -3.26 18.93 14.63
CA PRO A 141 -3.51 18.62 16.04
C PRO A 141 -3.07 17.17 16.16
N ILE A 142 -2.14 16.85 17.07
CA ILE A 142 -1.66 15.48 17.39
C ILE A 142 -2.61 14.46 16.74
N ALA A 143 -2.26 14.02 15.52
CA ALA A 143 -3.24 13.49 14.58
C ALA A 143 -3.84 12.25 15.17
N PHE A 144 -5.06 12.36 15.73
CA PHE A 144 -5.86 11.26 16.26
C PHE A 144 -4.99 10.14 16.87
N LEU A 145 -4.28 10.42 17.97
CA LEU A 145 -4.19 9.34 18.95
C LEU A 145 -5.64 9.16 19.40
N PRO A 146 -6.30 8.03 19.10
CA PRO A 146 -7.64 7.81 19.64
C PRO A 146 -7.51 7.99 21.15
N GLU A 147 -8.35 8.82 21.78
CA GLU A 147 -8.33 9.05 23.23
C GLU A 147 -8.21 7.70 23.97
N TYR A 148 -8.90 6.69 23.44
CA TYR A 148 -8.83 5.29 23.83
C TYR A 148 -7.40 4.71 23.93
N VAL A 149 -6.53 4.90 22.93
CA VAL A 149 -5.15 4.38 23.00
C VAL A 149 -4.38 5.06 24.11
N THR A 150 -4.51 6.39 24.25
CA THR A 150 -3.82 7.14 25.31
C THR A 150 -4.26 6.73 26.70
N GLU A 151 -5.53 6.36 26.87
CA GLU A 151 -6.10 5.91 28.14
C GLU A 151 -5.76 4.45 28.45
N HIS A 152 -5.71 3.58 27.45
CA HIS A 152 -5.67 2.12 27.64
C HIS A 152 -4.36 1.43 27.22
N TRP A 153 -3.35 2.15 26.70
CA TRP A 153 -2.12 1.51 26.16
C TRP A 153 -1.33 0.66 27.17
N MET A 154 -1.52 0.89 28.48
CA MET A 154 -0.86 0.14 29.55
C MET A 154 -1.61 -1.16 29.91
N GLU A 155 -2.89 -1.28 29.54
CA GLU A 155 -3.75 -2.41 29.87
C GLU A 155 -3.39 -3.64 29.05
N ASP A 156 -3.34 -4.81 29.71
CA ASP A 156 -2.91 -6.06 29.07
C ASP A 156 -3.92 -6.61 28.05
N ASP A 157 -5.22 -6.41 28.30
CA ASP A 157 -6.26 -6.81 27.36
C ASP A 157 -6.23 -5.95 26.09
N PHE A 158 -6.03 -4.64 26.21
CA PHE A 158 -5.85 -3.76 25.07
C PHE A 158 -4.51 -4.01 24.35
N TYR A 159 -3.46 -4.37 25.09
CA TYR A 159 -2.19 -4.79 24.49
C TYR A 159 -2.39 -6.00 23.57
N GLY A 160 -3.01 -7.08 24.06
CA GLY A 160 -3.27 -8.27 23.26
C GLY A 160 -4.29 -8.05 22.15
N TYR A 161 -5.33 -7.25 22.38
CA TYR A 161 -6.31 -6.85 21.36
C TYR A 161 -5.66 -6.31 20.08
N GLN A 162 -4.58 -5.52 20.22
CA GLN A 162 -3.87 -4.94 19.08
C GLN A 162 -3.17 -5.98 18.18
N PHE A 163 -2.91 -7.19 18.65
CA PHE A 163 -2.31 -8.26 17.82
C PHE A 163 -3.33 -8.97 16.93
N LEU A 164 -4.63 -8.73 17.17
CA LEU A 164 -5.73 -9.22 16.33
C LEU A 164 -6.41 -8.10 15.53
N ASN A 165 -6.48 -6.90 16.11
CA ASN A 165 -7.31 -5.80 15.58
C ASN A 165 -6.53 -4.49 15.41
N GLY A 166 -5.23 -4.48 15.69
CA GLY A 166 -4.37 -3.31 15.53
C GLY A 166 -3.78 -3.17 14.14
N ILE A 167 -2.63 -2.50 14.06
CA ILE A 167 -1.95 -2.19 12.78
C ILE A 167 -1.31 -3.41 12.10
N ASN A 168 -0.92 -4.43 12.88
CA ASN A 168 -0.22 -5.61 12.38
C ASN A 168 -0.88 -6.93 12.82
N PRO A 169 -2.12 -7.20 12.40
CA PRO A 169 -2.90 -8.35 12.89
C PRO A 169 -2.50 -9.69 12.24
N ASN A 170 -1.34 -9.76 11.60
CA ASN A 170 -0.97 -10.83 10.67
C ASN A 170 0.17 -11.72 11.18
N MET A 171 0.49 -11.66 12.47
CA MET A 171 1.75 -12.20 13.00
C MET A 171 1.58 -13.23 14.10
N ILE A 172 0.54 -13.08 14.92
CA ILE A 172 0.25 -14.00 16.02
C ILE A 172 -0.21 -15.37 15.49
N LYS A 173 0.23 -16.45 16.13
CA LYS A 173 -0.11 -17.83 15.75
C LYS A 173 -0.62 -18.60 16.95
N LYS A 174 -1.54 -19.55 16.74
CA LYS A 174 -1.83 -20.56 17.76
C LYS A 174 -0.54 -21.35 18.07
N CYS A 175 -0.28 -21.59 19.35
CA CYS A 175 0.91 -22.27 19.85
C CYS A 175 0.50 -23.60 20.47
N SER A 176 0.83 -24.69 19.77
CA SER A 176 0.58 -26.07 20.24
C SER A 176 1.79 -26.67 20.97
N GLU A 177 2.96 -26.05 20.79
CA GLU A 177 4.22 -26.45 21.43
C GLU A 177 5.08 -25.19 21.58
N LEU A 178 5.69 -25.02 22.76
CA LEU A 178 6.61 -23.92 23.01
C LEU A 178 7.91 -24.10 22.22
N PRO A 179 8.46 -23.03 21.61
CA PRO A 179 9.79 -23.08 21.04
C PRO A 179 10.83 -23.45 22.11
N PRO A 180 11.85 -24.28 21.78
CA PRO A 180 12.86 -24.71 22.76
C PRO A 180 13.70 -23.55 23.30
N ASN A 181 13.73 -22.42 22.59
CA ASN A 181 14.42 -21.20 22.99
C ASN A 181 13.53 -20.22 23.78
N PHE A 182 12.33 -20.65 24.19
CA PHE A 182 11.43 -19.88 25.04
C PHE A 182 10.91 -20.76 26.20
N PRO A 183 11.75 -20.97 27.24
CA PRO A 183 11.52 -21.96 28.29
C PRO A 183 10.52 -21.47 29.36
N VAL A 184 9.31 -21.09 28.94
CA VAL A 184 8.19 -20.80 29.85
C VAL A 184 7.74 -22.08 30.54
N THR A 185 7.62 -22.07 31.86
CA THR A 185 7.15 -23.23 32.63
C THR A 185 5.73 -23.04 33.15
N ASP A 186 5.08 -24.12 33.58
CA ASP A 186 3.75 -24.07 34.18
C ASP A 186 3.73 -23.15 35.40
N GLU A 187 4.74 -23.26 36.27
CA GLU A 187 4.85 -22.46 37.49
C GLU A 187 4.92 -20.95 37.21
N MET A 188 5.52 -20.55 36.08
CA MET A 188 5.61 -19.15 35.69
C MET A 188 4.25 -18.55 35.35
N VAL A 189 3.40 -19.31 34.65
CA VAL A 189 2.15 -18.77 34.07
C VAL A 189 0.89 -19.22 34.78
N LYS A 190 0.98 -20.17 35.72
CA LYS A 190 -0.16 -20.75 36.45
C LYS A 190 -1.10 -19.71 37.06
N LEU A 191 -0.56 -18.57 37.52
CA LEU A 191 -1.36 -17.49 38.11
C LEU A 191 -2.26 -16.75 37.09
N PHE A 192 -1.99 -16.91 35.79
CA PHE A 192 -2.69 -16.21 34.70
C PHE A 192 -3.62 -17.13 33.90
N LEU A 193 -3.58 -18.44 34.17
CA LEU A 193 -4.43 -19.44 33.53
C LEU A 193 -5.71 -19.69 34.36
N GLU A 194 -6.69 -20.38 33.78
CA GLU A 194 -7.85 -20.89 34.52
C GLU A 194 -7.41 -21.81 35.68
N GLU A 195 -8.15 -21.77 36.78
CA GLU A 195 -7.87 -22.55 37.99
C GLU A 195 -7.77 -24.06 37.67
N ASP A 196 -6.74 -24.72 38.20
CA ASP A 196 -6.38 -26.13 37.98
C ASP A 196 -5.93 -26.54 36.56
N SER A 197 -5.84 -25.62 35.60
CA SER A 197 -5.30 -25.93 34.26
C SER A 197 -3.77 -25.86 34.20
N SER A 198 -3.16 -26.78 33.46
CA SER A 198 -1.74 -26.72 33.10
C SER A 198 -1.53 -26.01 31.75
N LEU A 199 -0.35 -25.42 31.55
CA LEU A 199 -0.01 -24.76 30.28
C LEU A 199 -0.15 -25.71 29.07
N GLN A 200 0.17 -26.99 29.23
CA GLN A 200 0.03 -28.00 28.19
C GLN A 200 -1.44 -28.24 27.81
N GLU A 201 -2.33 -28.37 28.80
CA GLU A 201 -3.77 -28.55 28.56
C GLU A 201 -4.36 -27.34 27.83
N VAL A 202 -3.99 -26.12 28.23
CA VAL A 202 -4.48 -24.88 27.59
C VAL A 202 -3.93 -24.73 26.15
N MET A 203 -2.71 -25.22 25.87
CA MET A 203 -2.16 -25.32 24.51
C MET A 203 -2.94 -26.34 23.66
N GLU A 204 -3.29 -27.50 24.22
CA GLU A 204 -4.08 -28.54 23.56
C GLU A 204 -5.51 -28.08 23.24
N ASP A 205 -6.12 -27.30 24.14
CA ASP A 205 -7.39 -26.59 23.90
C ASP A 205 -7.24 -25.47 22.87
N GLY A 206 -6.01 -25.12 22.49
CA GLY A 206 -5.70 -24.13 21.49
C GLY A 206 -6.04 -22.70 21.92
N LYS A 207 -5.96 -22.42 23.23
CA LYS A 207 -6.13 -21.08 23.82
C LYS A 207 -4.81 -20.34 24.00
N ILE A 208 -3.66 -20.97 23.72
CA ILE A 208 -2.35 -20.32 23.78
C ILE A 208 -1.90 -19.88 22.37
N PHE A 209 -1.32 -18.68 22.31
CA PHE A 209 -0.83 -18.07 21.10
C PHE A 209 0.59 -17.52 21.29
N LEU A 210 1.38 -17.59 20.22
CA LEU A 210 2.76 -17.11 20.19
C LEU A 210 2.91 -16.02 19.15
N TYR A 211 3.59 -14.96 19.56
CA TYR A 211 4.14 -13.94 18.68
C TYR A 211 5.67 -14.03 18.72
N ASP A 212 6.27 -14.38 17.58
CA ASP A 212 7.72 -14.58 17.43
C ASP A 212 8.31 -13.59 16.43
N GLN A 213 9.16 -12.68 16.93
CA GLN A 213 9.87 -11.69 16.12
C GLN A 213 11.29 -12.09 15.74
N LYS A 214 11.58 -13.40 15.63
CA LYS A 214 12.88 -13.91 15.16
C LYS A 214 13.40 -13.27 13.88
N LYS A 215 12.52 -12.86 12.96
CA LYS A 215 12.92 -12.16 11.72
C LYS A 215 13.57 -10.79 11.95
N MET A 216 13.42 -10.23 13.16
CA MET A 216 14.09 -9.00 13.57
C MET A 216 15.51 -9.24 14.08
N ASP A 217 15.88 -10.51 14.32
CA ASP A 217 17.20 -10.87 14.82
C ASP A 217 18.31 -10.57 13.80
N GLY A 218 19.41 -10.01 14.28
CA GLY A 218 20.55 -9.63 13.45
C GLY A 218 20.30 -8.49 12.45
N ILE A 219 19.19 -7.75 12.57
CA ILE A 219 19.00 -6.51 11.79
C ILE A 219 19.97 -5.44 12.31
N PRO A 220 20.80 -4.82 11.44
CA PRO A 220 21.68 -3.74 11.84
C PRO A 220 20.91 -2.56 12.40
N SER A 221 21.23 -2.19 13.64
CA SER A 221 20.68 -1.03 14.34
C SER A 221 21.21 0.28 13.78
N ARG A 222 20.43 1.34 13.94
CA ARG A 222 20.91 2.71 13.74
C ARG A 222 21.79 3.11 14.93
N ASP A 223 22.92 3.74 14.68
CA ASP A 223 23.70 4.37 15.75
C ASP A 223 23.08 5.73 16.12
N TYR A 224 22.92 5.96 17.42
CA TYR A 224 22.51 7.23 18.00
C TYR A 224 23.52 7.63 19.08
N ASN A 225 24.26 8.72 18.82
CA ASN A 225 25.33 9.22 19.70
C ASN A 225 26.42 8.19 20.04
N GLY A 226 26.71 7.26 19.12
CA GLY A 226 27.70 6.20 19.31
C GLY A 226 27.15 4.90 19.90
N GLU A 227 25.86 4.88 20.26
CA GLU A 227 25.19 3.70 20.79
C GLU A 227 24.21 3.10 19.78
N PRO A 228 24.22 1.78 19.56
CA PRO A 228 23.28 1.09 18.68
C PRO A 228 21.84 1.10 19.25
N LEU A 229 20.87 1.54 18.44
CA LEU A 229 19.44 1.43 18.73
C LEU A 229 18.93 0.04 18.34
N HIS A 230 18.86 -0.86 19.30
CA HIS A 230 18.43 -2.24 19.09
C HIS A 230 16.92 -2.38 18.91
N VAL A 231 16.51 -3.25 17.98
CA VAL A 231 15.13 -3.74 17.86
C VAL A 231 15.07 -5.11 18.50
N SER A 232 14.06 -5.34 19.35
CA SER A 232 13.84 -6.64 19.96
C SER A 232 13.46 -7.69 18.91
N ALA A 233 14.08 -8.87 19.00
CA ALA A 233 13.68 -10.06 18.26
C ALA A 233 12.92 -11.03 19.18
N GLY A 234 12.18 -10.48 20.15
CA GLY A 234 11.63 -11.25 21.26
C GLY A 234 10.45 -12.15 20.90
N LEU A 235 10.02 -12.89 21.91
CA LEU A 235 8.84 -13.75 21.90
C LEU A 235 7.83 -13.25 22.93
N CYS A 236 6.56 -13.32 22.59
CA CYS A 236 5.46 -13.03 23.51
C CYS A 236 4.42 -14.14 23.46
N LEU A 237 4.12 -14.72 24.63
CA LEU A 237 3.09 -15.73 24.82
C LEU A 237 1.79 -15.05 25.25
N PHE A 238 0.69 -15.46 24.63
CA PHE A 238 -0.64 -14.97 24.95
C PHE A 238 -1.56 -16.14 25.32
N TYR A 239 -2.52 -15.85 26.19
CA TYR A 239 -3.60 -16.73 26.57
C TYR A 239 -4.95 -16.08 26.26
N LEU A 240 -5.81 -16.79 25.54
CA LEU A 240 -7.21 -16.41 25.35
C LEU A 240 -8.00 -16.87 26.57
N ASN A 241 -8.30 -15.93 27.45
CA ASN A 241 -9.01 -16.18 28.70
C ASN A 241 -10.51 -16.49 28.44
N PRO A 242 -11.26 -16.99 29.45
CA PRO A 242 -12.68 -17.31 29.27
C PRO A 242 -13.60 -16.09 29.08
N GLU A 243 -13.07 -14.86 29.17
CA GLU A 243 -13.76 -13.62 28.80
C GLU A 243 -13.52 -13.24 27.31
N ASP A 244 -12.93 -14.13 26.52
CA ASP A 244 -12.50 -13.91 25.13
C ASP A 244 -11.51 -12.76 24.96
N LYS A 245 -10.73 -12.45 26.00
CA LYS A 245 -9.63 -11.49 25.96
C LYS A 245 -8.31 -12.21 25.75
N LEU A 246 -7.55 -11.72 24.78
CA LEU A 246 -6.20 -12.21 24.52
C LEU A 246 -5.22 -11.49 25.46
N MET A 247 -4.71 -12.20 26.45
CA MET A 247 -3.86 -11.65 27.51
C MET A 247 -2.40 -12.02 27.31
N PRO A 248 -1.44 -11.08 27.30
CA PRO A 248 -0.01 -11.41 27.34
C PRO A 248 0.33 -12.03 28.71
N ILE A 249 1.02 -13.17 28.70
CA ILE A 249 1.34 -13.93 29.93
C ILE A 249 2.85 -14.18 30.12
N ALA A 250 3.66 -14.04 29.06
CA ALA A 250 5.12 -14.12 29.16
C ALA A 250 5.80 -13.37 28.01
N ILE A 251 6.92 -12.70 28.27
CA ILE A 251 7.74 -12.01 27.27
C ILE A 251 9.22 -12.33 27.46
N GLN A 252 9.92 -12.70 26.38
CA GLN A 252 11.38 -12.80 26.34
C GLN A 252 11.90 -11.85 25.26
N LEU A 253 12.84 -10.96 25.56
CA LEU A 253 13.19 -9.84 24.65
C LEU A 253 14.18 -10.22 23.53
N HIS A 254 14.91 -11.30 23.70
CA HIS A 254 15.79 -11.85 22.67
C HIS A 254 15.53 -13.33 22.43
N GLN A 255 16.06 -13.85 21.33
CA GLN A 255 15.82 -15.23 20.90
C GLN A 255 16.50 -16.27 21.79
N GLN A 256 17.63 -15.97 22.43
CA GLN A 256 18.36 -16.94 23.23
C GLN A 256 18.11 -16.71 24.73
N PRO A 257 17.62 -17.71 25.48
CA PRO A 257 17.41 -17.55 26.91
C PRO A 257 18.77 -17.44 27.63
N SER A 258 18.87 -16.52 28.58
CA SER A 258 20.04 -16.33 29.43
C SER A 258 19.67 -15.57 30.71
N GLU A 259 20.58 -15.51 31.67
CA GLU A 259 20.40 -14.68 32.88
C GLU A 259 20.19 -13.19 32.52
N ASP A 260 20.83 -12.72 31.44
CA ASP A 260 20.68 -11.34 30.92
C ASP A 260 19.47 -11.15 30.00
N ASN A 261 18.74 -12.21 29.68
CA ASN A 261 17.51 -12.18 28.87
C ASN A 261 16.42 -13.01 29.56
N PRO A 262 15.90 -12.51 30.69
CA PRO A 262 14.89 -13.21 31.47
C PRO A 262 13.55 -13.25 30.73
N ILE A 263 12.66 -14.11 31.24
CA ILE A 263 11.24 -14.11 30.87
C ILE A 263 10.53 -13.17 31.84
N PHE A 264 9.96 -12.10 31.31
CA PHE A 264 9.12 -11.16 32.04
C PHE A 264 7.69 -11.67 32.12
N LEU A 265 7.04 -11.46 33.25
CA LEU A 265 5.68 -11.90 33.56
C LEU A 265 4.82 -10.73 34.03
N PRO A 266 3.48 -10.80 33.89
CA PRO A 266 2.56 -9.80 34.46
C PRO A 266 2.68 -9.63 35.99
N SER A 267 3.25 -10.62 36.69
CA SER A 267 3.51 -10.58 38.13
C SER A 267 4.78 -9.82 38.54
N ASP A 268 5.62 -9.44 37.57
CA ASP A 268 6.81 -8.64 37.82
C ASP A 268 6.43 -7.20 38.21
N SER A 269 7.43 -6.35 38.44
CA SER A 269 7.16 -4.94 38.71
C SER A 269 6.41 -4.31 37.53
N GLU A 270 5.49 -3.38 37.82
CA GLU A 270 4.70 -2.67 36.80
C GLU A 270 5.60 -2.08 35.70
N THR A 271 6.76 -1.55 36.11
CA THR A 271 7.72 -0.94 35.18
C THR A 271 8.43 -1.98 34.31
N ASP A 272 8.86 -3.11 34.86
CA ASP A 272 9.55 -4.16 34.09
C ASP A 272 8.60 -4.78 33.07
N TRP A 273 7.37 -5.11 33.48
CA TRP A 273 6.35 -5.66 32.59
C TRP A 273 5.96 -4.68 31.48
N LEU A 274 5.73 -3.41 31.84
CA LEU A 274 5.40 -2.38 30.86
C LEU A 274 6.52 -2.18 29.84
N LEU A 275 7.77 -2.16 30.31
CA LEU A 275 8.93 -1.99 29.44
C LEU A 275 9.10 -3.19 28.49
N ALA A 276 8.92 -4.41 28.99
CA ALA A 276 8.95 -5.61 28.15
C ALA A 276 7.89 -5.56 27.02
N LYS A 277 6.65 -5.16 27.36
CA LYS A 277 5.57 -4.92 26.38
C LYS A 277 5.95 -3.86 25.34
N MET A 278 6.57 -2.76 25.77
CA MET A 278 7.02 -1.69 24.87
C MET A 278 8.08 -2.15 23.88
N PHE A 279 9.04 -3.00 24.29
CA PHE A 279 10.06 -3.53 23.39
C PHE A 279 9.47 -4.43 22.30
N ILE A 280 8.55 -5.34 22.65
CA ILE A 280 7.85 -6.18 21.68
C ILE A 280 7.00 -5.29 20.75
N LYS A 281 6.28 -4.30 21.29
CA LYS A 281 5.45 -3.41 20.46
C LYS A 281 6.28 -2.53 19.54
N ASN A 282 7.47 -2.13 19.97
CA ASN A 282 8.42 -1.44 19.12
C ASN A 282 8.83 -2.29 17.92
N ALA A 283 9.20 -3.55 18.15
CA ALA A 283 9.52 -4.50 17.10
C ALA A 283 8.34 -4.72 16.14
N ASP A 284 7.12 -4.83 16.67
CA ASP A 284 5.88 -4.94 15.89
C ASP A 284 5.68 -3.78 14.92
N VAL A 285 5.92 -2.54 15.37
CA VAL A 285 5.78 -1.34 14.53
C VAL A 285 6.86 -1.30 13.44
N VAL A 286 8.10 -1.66 13.78
CA VAL A 286 9.21 -1.70 12.79
C VAL A 286 8.91 -2.73 11.71
N ASP A 287 8.46 -3.90 12.12
CA ASP A 287 8.03 -4.97 11.22
C ASP A 287 6.84 -4.56 10.34
N HIS A 288 5.81 -3.98 10.96
CA HIS A 288 4.64 -3.47 10.26
C HIS A 288 5.05 -2.53 9.13
N GLU A 289 5.78 -1.46 9.46
CA GLU A 289 6.12 -0.42 8.48
C GLU A 289 6.99 -0.95 7.35
N ALA A 290 8.04 -1.71 7.68
CA ALA A 290 9.00 -2.17 6.69
C ALA A 290 8.43 -3.31 5.83
N VAL A 291 7.79 -4.30 6.45
CA VAL A 291 7.43 -5.55 5.80
C VAL A 291 5.97 -5.55 5.36
N HIS A 292 5.05 -5.27 6.28
CA HIS A 292 3.62 -5.46 6.00
C HIS A 292 3.01 -4.29 5.24
N HIS A 293 3.44 -3.08 5.54
CA HIS A 293 3.05 -1.86 4.85
C HIS A 293 3.92 -1.67 3.59
N LEU A 294 5.18 -1.28 3.72
CA LEU A 294 6.00 -0.87 2.58
C LEU A 294 6.23 -2.01 1.57
N MET A 295 6.69 -3.17 2.02
CA MET A 295 7.05 -4.24 1.09
C MET A 295 5.83 -4.93 0.48
N LYS A 296 4.90 -5.40 1.33
CA LYS A 296 3.77 -6.25 0.90
C LYS A 296 2.64 -5.49 0.22
N THR A 297 2.48 -4.18 0.48
CA THR A 297 1.48 -3.37 -0.23
C THR A 297 2.14 -2.50 -1.29
N HIS A 298 2.95 -1.51 -0.90
CA HIS A 298 3.48 -0.50 -1.82
C HIS A 298 4.35 -1.10 -2.93
N PHE A 299 5.44 -1.79 -2.58
CA PHE A 299 6.40 -2.28 -3.59
C PHE A 299 5.87 -3.44 -4.39
N LEU A 300 5.13 -4.35 -3.76
CA LEU A 300 4.53 -5.46 -4.48
C LEU A 300 3.44 -4.99 -5.47
N ALA A 301 2.59 -4.03 -5.08
CA ALA A 301 1.63 -3.41 -6.00
C ALA A 301 2.33 -2.69 -7.16
N GLU A 302 3.48 -2.05 -6.92
CA GLU A 302 4.28 -1.41 -7.97
C GLU A 302 4.80 -2.42 -9.00
N VAL A 303 5.26 -3.59 -8.55
CA VAL A 303 5.69 -4.68 -9.44
C VAL A 303 4.52 -5.16 -10.33
N TYR A 304 3.34 -5.39 -9.75
CA TYR A 304 2.16 -5.79 -10.52
C TYR A 304 1.67 -4.68 -11.47
N ASN A 305 1.76 -3.42 -11.05
CA ASN A 305 1.46 -2.29 -11.92
C ASN A 305 2.42 -2.24 -13.12
N MET A 306 3.73 -2.38 -12.89
CA MET A 306 4.74 -2.42 -13.95
C MET A 306 4.48 -3.56 -14.93
N ALA A 307 4.19 -4.76 -14.41
CA ALA A 307 3.86 -5.91 -15.24
C ALA A 307 2.60 -5.66 -16.07
N THR A 308 1.56 -5.08 -15.47
CA THR A 308 0.30 -4.77 -16.16
C THR A 308 0.51 -3.80 -17.32
N LEU A 309 1.24 -2.71 -17.09
CA LEU A 309 1.53 -1.72 -18.13
C LEU A 309 2.44 -2.26 -19.25
N ARG A 310 3.35 -3.19 -18.95
CA ARG A 310 4.33 -3.71 -19.91
C ARG A 310 3.83 -4.93 -20.69
N CYS A 311 2.97 -5.74 -20.10
CA CYS A 311 2.58 -7.04 -20.65
C CYS A 311 1.18 -7.04 -21.27
N PHE A 312 0.28 -6.14 -20.86
CA PHE A 312 -1.08 -6.09 -21.39
C PHE A 312 -1.34 -4.82 -22.18
N PRO A 313 -1.76 -4.91 -23.46
CA PRO A 313 -2.21 -3.74 -24.20
C PRO A 313 -3.47 -3.16 -23.56
N VAL A 314 -3.73 -1.85 -23.76
CA VAL A 314 -4.87 -1.13 -23.16
C VAL A 314 -6.26 -1.76 -23.45
N ILE A 315 -6.36 -2.54 -24.53
CA ILE A 315 -7.58 -3.25 -24.91
C ILE A 315 -7.79 -4.57 -24.15
N HIS A 316 -6.74 -5.13 -23.55
CA HIS A 316 -6.74 -6.42 -22.88
C HIS A 316 -7.68 -6.41 -21.65
N PRO A 317 -8.52 -7.44 -21.45
CA PRO A 317 -9.43 -7.50 -20.30
C PRO A 317 -8.72 -7.35 -18.95
N LEU A 318 -7.59 -8.06 -18.75
CA LEU A 318 -6.78 -7.91 -17.54
C LEU A 318 -6.21 -6.50 -17.34
N TYR A 319 -5.85 -5.77 -18.40
CA TYR A 319 -5.43 -4.37 -18.26
C TYR A 319 -6.59 -3.53 -17.71
N LYS A 320 -7.77 -3.63 -18.31
CA LYS A 320 -8.96 -2.88 -17.90
C LYS A 320 -9.40 -3.21 -16.47
N LEU A 321 -9.26 -4.47 -16.07
CA LEU A 321 -9.57 -4.94 -14.72
C LEU A 321 -8.57 -4.38 -13.71
N LEU A 322 -7.27 -4.45 -14.00
CA LEU A 322 -6.22 -4.17 -13.01
C LEU A 322 -5.88 -2.69 -12.88
N ILE A 323 -5.93 -1.91 -13.98
CA ILE A 323 -5.44 -0.52 -13.98
C ILE A 323 -6.12 0.41 -12.95
N PRO A 324 -7.41 0.27 -12.59
CA PRO A 324 -8.01 1.11 -11.55
C PRO A 324 -7.43 0.83 -10.15
N HIS A 325 -7.01 -0.42 -9.89
CA HIS A 325 -6.45 -0.83 -8.59
C HIS A 325 -5.01 -0.34 -8.38
N PHE A 326 -4.32 0.07 -9.44
CA PHE A 326 -2.95 0.60 -9.36
C PHE A 326 -2.86 2.11 -9.55
N ARG A 327 -4.01 2.79 -9.49
CA ARG A 327 -4.06 4.25 -9.62
C ARG A 327 -3.20 4.88 -8.52
N TYR A 328 -2.27 5.73 -8.95
CA TYR A 328 -1.30 6.46 -8.11
C TYR A 328 -0.22 5.63 -7.40
N THR A 329 -0.16 4.31 -7.56
CA THR A 329 0.88 3.47 -6.93
C THR A 329 2.30 3.92 -7.30
N PHE A 330 2.57 4.25 -8.58
CA PHE A 330 3.88 4.78 -8.96
C PHE A 330 4.16 6.15 -8.36
N ASN A 331 3.16 7.04 -8.36
CA ASN A 331 3.32 8.40 -7.88
C ASN A 331 3.69 8.42 -6.40
N ILE A 332 2.95 7.66 -5.57
CA ILE A 332 3.23 7.61 -4.13
C ILE A 332 4.55 6.92 -3.83
N ASN A 333 4.91 5.84 -4.53
CA ASN A 333 6.18 5.16 -4.29
C ASN A 333 7.38 5.99 -4.75
N MET A 334 7.25 6.72 -5.86
CA MET A 334 8.27 7.66 -6.32
C MET A 334 8.46 8.81 -5.33
N ALA A 335 7.35 9.43 -4.90
CA ALA A 335 7.38 10.47 -3.88
C ALA A 335 7.96 9.95 -2.56
N GLY A 336 7.64 8.72 -2.15
CA GLY A 336 8.20 8.08 -0.96
C GLY A 336 9.70 7.86 -1.07
N ARG A 337 10.20 7.40 -2.23
CA ARG A 337 11.64 7.26 -2.50
C ARG A 337 12.39 8.58 -2.37
N GLU A 338 11.79 9.70 -2.74
CA GLU A 338 12.41 11.02 -2.64
C GLU A 338 12.27 11.65 -1.25
N SER A 339 11.05 11.66 -0.70
CA SER A 339 10.69 12.44 0.49
C SER A 339 10.76 11.65 1.81
N ILE A 340 10.71 10.32 1.78
CA ILE A 340 10.76 9.46 2.98
C ILE A 340 12.13 8.79 3.07
N PHE A 341 12.54 8.12 1.98
CA PHE A 341 13.76 7.32 1.93
C PHE A 341 14.96 8.06 1.31
N GLY A 342 14.74 9.24 0.74
CA GLY A 342 15.80 10.04 0.12
C GLY A 342 16.79 10.58 1.15
N THR A 343 17.95 11.04 0.69
CA THR A 343 19.06 11.49 1.55
C THR A 343 18.70 12.56 2.57
N ASP A 344 17.62 13.32 2.34
CA ASP A 344 17.07 14.35 3.22
C ASP A 344 15.59 14.10 3.58
N GLY A 345 15.15 12.85 3.45
CA GLY A 345 13.79 12.43 3.71
C GLY A 345 13.41 12.38 5.19
N ILE A 346 12.11 12.22 5.46
CA ILE A 346 11.51 12.26 6.80
C ILE A 346 12.17 11.27 7.78
N LEU A 347 12.58 10.08 7.33
CA LEU A 347 13.19 9.08 8.22
C LEU A 347 14.56 9.50 8.78
N LYS A 348 15.25 10.45 8.13
CA LYS A 348 16.46 11.08 8.68
C LYS A 348 16.12 12.15 9.72
N MET A 349 15.03 12.89 9.53
CA MET A 349 14.64 14.05 10.35
C MET A 349 13.90 13.68 11.64
N VAL A 350 13.12 12.59 11.63
CA VAL A 350 12.35 12.15 12.79
C VAL A 350 13.29 11.54 13.83
N ARG A 351 13.50 12.27 14.93
CA ARG A 351 14.37 11.88 16.05
C ARG A 351 13.69 10.94 17.08
N LEU A 352 12.35 10.84 17.07
CA LEU A 352 11.60 10.27 18.20
C LEU A 352 10.44 9.30 17.87
N GLN A 353 10.01 9.15 16.61
CA GLN A 353 8.85 8.26 16.27
C GLN A 353 9.17 7.06 15.38
N HIS A 354 10.29 7.06 14.64
CA HIS A 354 10.79 5.87 13.93
C HIS A 354 12.30 5.70 14.14
N PRO A 355 12.77 5.44 15.37
CA PRO A 355 14.20 5.47 15.69
C PRO A 355 15.05 4.43 14.92
N PHE A 356 14.42 3.37 14.37
CA PHE A 356 15.12 2.16 13.93
C PHE A 356 15.23 1.99 12.42
N LEU A 357 14.36 2.67 11.65
CA LEU A 357 14.35 2.59 10.19
C LEU A 357 15.26 3.70 9.62
N ASN A 358 16.57 3.50 9.67
CA ASN A 358 17.45 4.35 8.88
C ASN A 358 17.31 4.00 7.38
N ILE A 359 17.60 4.96 6.51
CA ILE A 359 17.62 4.78 5.05
C ILE A 359 18.42 3.54 4.61
N PRO A 360 19.62 3.23 5.16
CA PRO A 360 20.34 2.00 4.84
C PRO A 360 19.74 0.73 5.47
N THR A 361 18.97 0.84 6.55
CA THR A 361 18.40 -0.32 7.27
C THR A 361 17.19 -0.89 6.53
N ILE A 362 16.34 -0.05 5.91
CA ILE A 362 15.16 -0.55 5.18
C ILE A 362 15.53 -1.55 4.07
N PRO A 363 16.46 -1.26 3.14
CA PRO A 363 16.89 -2.25 2.15
C PRO A 363 17.42 -3.54 2.77
N ILE A 364 18.07 -3.46 3.94
CA ILE A 364 18.60 -4.63 4.65
C ILE A 364 17.44 -5.44 5.26
N ILE A 365 16.49 -4.80 5.95
CA ILE A 365 15.29 -5.44 6.48
C ILE A 365 14.51 -6.07 5.33
N LEU A 366 14.30 -5.35 4.23
CA LEU A 366 13.61 -5.86 3.06
C LEU A 366 14.34 -7.07 2.47
N ASN A 367 15.66 -7.01 2.34
CA ASN A 367 16.44 -8.13 1.79
C ASN A 367 16.48 -9.34 2.73
N HIS A 368 16.61 -9.09 4.03
CA HIS A 368 16.57 -10.10 5.09
C HIS A 368 15.18 -10.76 5.16
N CYS A 369 14.12 -9.96 5.11
CA CYS A 369 12.73 -10.40 5.18
C CYS A 369 12.20 -10.95 3.85
N ARG A 370 12.87 -10.69 2.72
CA ARG A 370 12.43 -11.12 1.37
C ARG A 370 12.25 -12.63 1.28
N ILE A 371 13.10 -13.40 1.97
CA ILE A 371 13.06 -14.87 1.98
C ILE A 371 11.74 -15.38 2.62
N PHE A 372 11.09 -14.56 3.45
CA PHE A 372 9.83 -14.88 4.11
C PHE A 372 8.58 -14.49 3.30
N ILE A 373 8.73 -13.85 2.13
CA ILE A 373 7.60 -13.58 1.24
C ILE A 373 7.40 -14.76 0.29
N LYS A 374 6.33 -15.51 0.52
CA LYS A 374 5.82 -16.53 -0.40
C LYS A 374 4.55 -16.01 -1.06
N PHE A 375 4.33 -16.31 -2.34
CA PHE A 375 3.09 -15.91 -3.03
C PHE A 375 1.83 -16.35 -2.26
N GLN A 376 1.88 -17.52 -1.64
CA GLN A 376 0.84 -18.07 -0.78
C GLN A 376 0.48 -17.18 0.43
N SER A 377 1.41 -16.40 0.99
CA SER A 377 1.13 -15.51 2.13
C SER A 377 0.37 -14.24 1.75
N LEU A 378 0.17 -14.00 0.44
CA LEU A 378 -0.67 -12.91 -0.08
C LEU A 378 -2.13 -13.34 -0.24
N ILE A 379 -2.40 -14.64 -0.17
CA ILE A 379 -3.76 -15.19 -0.27
C ILE A 379 -4.35 -15.21 1.14
N PHE A 380 -5.30 -14.30 1.40
CA PHE A 380 -5.89 -14.08 2.72
C PHE A 380 -6.30 -15.38 3.41
N PHE A 381 -7.09 -16.22 2.74
CA PHE A 381 -7.58 -17.48 3.31
C PHE A 381 -6.46 -18.48 3.62
N HIS A 382 -5.44 -18.57 2.77
CA HIS A 382 -4.31 -19.46 3.02
C HIS A 382 -3.46 -18.97 4.19
N ASN A 383 -3.39 -17.65 4.38
CA ASN A 383 -2.67 -17.03 5.47
C ASN A 383 -3.42 -17.19 6.80
N ALA A 384 -4.74 -16.97 6.83
CA ALA A 384 -5.59 -17.22 8.00
C ALA A 384 -5.57 -18.70 8.43
N ASP A 385 -5.50 -19.62 7.46
CA ASP A 385 -5.35 -21.07 7.71
C ASP A 385 -3.99 -21.41 8.31
N PHE A 386 -2.92 -20.79 7.79
CA PHE A 386 -1.58 -20.95 8.33
C PHE A 386 -1.47 -20.47 9.78
N PHE A 387 -2.26 -19.46 10.16
CA PHE A 387 -2.36 -18.95 11.53
C PHE A 387 -3.42 -19.66 12.39
N LEU A 388 -4.20 -20.59 11.83
CA LEU A 388 -5.28 -21.33 12.49
C LEU A 388 -6.35 -20.42 13.17
N LEU A 389 -6.61 -19.24 12.60
CA LEU A 389 -7.57 -18.24 13.12
C LEU A 389 -8.98 -18.34 12.50
N LYS A 390 -9.33 -19.49 11.92
CA LYS A 390 -10.44 -19.65 10.97
C LYS A 390 -11.85 -19.41 11.55
N GLU A 391 -12.00 -19.42 12.86
CA GLU A 391 -13.34 -19.48 13.50
C GLU A 391 -14.00 -18.11 13.75
N THR A 392 -13.32 -16.99 13.51
CA THR A 392 -13.84 -15.65 13.85
C THR A 392 -13.51 -14.59 12.80
N PHE A 393 -14.32 -14.49 11.74
CA PHE A 393 -14.29 -13.32 10.84
C PHE A 393 -15.70 -12.81 10.55
N LEU A 394 -15.94 -11.54 10.86
CA LEU A 394 -17.15 -10.81 10.49
C LEU A 394 -16.83 -9.95 9.26
N ILE A 395 -17.48 -10.22 8.11
CA ILE A 395 -17.36 -9.39 6.91
C ILE A 395 -18.40 -8.26 7.01
N ILE A 396 -17.96 -7.05 7.35
CA ILE A 396 -18.83 -5.87 7.33
C ILE A 396 -18.66 -5.17 5.98
N ASN A 397 -19.69 -5.26 5.13
CA ASN A 397 -19.77 -4.46 3.91
C ASN A 397 -20.32 -3.07 4.25
N ILE A 398 -19.44 -2.07 4.27
CA ILE A 398 -19.86 -0.66 4.31
C ILE A 398 -19.85 -0.14 2.87
N SER A 399 -21.03 0.17 2.34
CA SER A 399 -21.18 0.86 1.06
C SER A 399 -21.18 2.36 1.33
N ILE A 400 -20.29 3.12 0.68
CA ILE A 400 -20.31 4.59 0.64
C ILE A 400 -20.95 5.05 -0.66
#